data_AF-A0A7K0BT58-F1
#
_entry.id   AF-A0A7K0BT58-F1
#
_cell.length_a   1.000
_cell.length_b   1.000
_cell.length_c   1.000
_cell.angle_alpha   90.00
_cell.angle_beta   90.00
_cell.angle_gamma   90.00
#
_symmetry.space_group_name_H-M   'P 1'
#
loop_
_entity.id
_entity.type
_entity.pdbx_description
1 polymer ?
#
loop_
_entity_poly.entity_id
_entity_poly.type
_entity_poly.pdbx_seq_one_letter_code
_entity_poly.pdbx_strand_id
1 'polypeptide(L)'
;MHAELAVLVRQVAMLAGWGINGFTDFTTHGAIFVNERRLAPDSGGPPPRLRLAEALVHEGAHTRCNAAALTTPFLTPDGSASGALVGTPLRADPRPLSGLFQQVVVLARCVMLYDLVLREGASSEPQTAARRDLLLSQGRQGVAAAQAHRPELTRAGQDVLDEAAEVLCRA
;
A
#
# COMPACT_ATOMS: atom_id res chain seq x y z
N MET A 1 -11.87 1.85 5.17
CA MET A 1 -11.54 0.85 4.14
C MET A 1 -12.73 0.46 3.28
N HIS A 2 -13.77 -0.23 3.77
CA HIS A 2 -14.90 -0.63 2.90
C HIS A 2 -15.59 0.54 2.18
N ALA A 3 -15.97 1.59 2.92
CA ALA A 3 -16.57 2.80 2.33
C ALA A 3 -15.64 3.51 1.33
N GLU A 4 -14.32 3.41 1.51
CA GLU A 4 -13.34 4.01 0.60
C GLU A 4 -13.28 3.23 -0.72
N LEU A 5 -13.25 1.89 -0.64
CA LEU A 5 -13.27 1.02 -1.82
C LEU A 5 -14.58 1.14 -2.60
N ALA A 6 -15.72 1.29 -1.91
CA ALA A 6 -17.02 1.46 -2.56
C ALA A 6 -17.12 2.72 -3.44
N VAL A 7 -16.33 3.75 -3.14
CA VAL A 7 -16.27 4.99 -3.95
C VAL A 7 -15.33 4.83 -5.14
N LEU A 8 -14.21 4.14 -4.95
CA LEU A 8 -13.11 4.10 -5.91
C LEU A 8 -13.14 2.90 -6.85
N VAL A 9 -13.73 1.77 -6.45
CA VAL A 9 -13.69 0.51 -7.20
C VAL A 9 -15.02 0.28 -7.92
N ARG A 10 -14.96 0.16 -9.24
CA ARG A 10 -16.09 -0.16 -10.13
C ARG A 10 -16.00 -1.58 -10.67
N GLN A 11 -14.79 -2.12 -10.81
CA GLN A 11 -14.56 -3.45 -11.35
C GLN A 11 -13.38 -4.12 -10.63
N VAL A 12 -13.53 -5.42 -10.36
CA VAL A 12 -12.41 -6.28 -9.96
C VAL A 12 -12.23 -7.33 -11.05
N ALA A 13 -11.07 -7.31 -11.70
CA ALA A 13 -10.75 -8.26 -12.76
C ALA A 13 -9.74 -9.29 -12.24
N MET A 14 -10.10 -10.57 -12.36
CA MET A 14 -9.19 -11.67 -12.01
C MET A 14 -8.31 -12.00 -13.21
N LEU A 15 -7.00 -12.05 -12.99
CA LEU A 15 -6.02 -12.38 -14.02
C LEU A 15 -5.41 -13.76 -13.78
N ALA A 16 -5.39 -14.57 -14.84
CA ALA A 16 -4.62 -15.81 -14.93
C ALA A 16 -3.27 -15.52 -15.58
N GLY A 17 -2.15 -15.85 -14.91
CA GLY A 17 -0.81 -15.63 -15.43
C GLY A 17 0.26 -15.39 -14.36
N TRP A 18 1.49 -15.13 -14.81
CA TRP A 18 2.68 -15.01 -13.94
C TRP A 18 3.20 -13.57 -13.81
N GLY A 19 2.80 -12.66 -14.71
CA GLY A 19 3.42 -11.35 -14.83
C GLY A 19 2.93 -10.28 -13.87
N ILE A 20 1.73 -10.44 -13.30
CA ILE A 20 1.06 -9.39 -12.50
C ILE A 20 0.48 -10.03 -11.24
N ASN A 21 0.89 -9.58 -10.06
CA ASN A 21 0.32 -10.01 -8.77
C ASN A 21 -0.89 -9.15 -8.35
N GLY A 22 -0.93 -7.91 -8.79
CA GLY A 22 -1.92 -6.87 -8.54
C GLY A 22 -1.55 -5.66 -9.41
N PHE A 23 -2.52 -4.94 -9.96
CA PHE A 23 -2.25 -3.75 -10.76
C PHE A 23 -3.42 -2.77 -10.74
N THR A 24 -3.08 -1.49 -10.66
CA THR A 24 -3.93 -0.34 -10.91
C THR A 24 -3.12 0.71 -11.65
N ASP A 25 -3.75 1.43 -12.57
CA ASP A 25 -3.12 2.52 -13.31
C ASP A 25 -4.11 3.67 -13.55
N PHE A 26 -3.59 4.86 -13.84
CA PHE A 26 -4.40 6.02 -14.22
C PHE A 26 -5.32 5.73 -15.41
N THR A 27 -4.89 4.91 -16.37
CA THR A 27 -5.70 4.53 -17.54
C THR A 27 -6.81 3.53 -17.21
N THR A 28 -6.79 2.94 -16.01
CA THR A 28 -7.77 1.93 -15.56
C THR A 28 -8.48 2.36 -14.28
N HIS A 29 -8.66 3.67 -14.08
CA HIS A 29 -9.27 4.22 -12.87
C HIS A 29 -10.63 3.55 -12.58
N GLY A 30 -10.73 2.90 -11.41
CA GLY A 30 -11.90 2.12 -11.02
C GLY A 30 -11.82 0.62 -11.26
N ALA A 31 -10.80 0.12 -11.95
CA ALA A 31 -10.54 -1.31 -12.07
C ALA A 31 -9.35 -1.73 -11.20
N ILE A 32 -9.53 -2.76 -10.37
CA ILE A 32 -8.43 -3.44 -9.68
C ILE A 32 -8.21 -4.80 -10.33
N PHE A 33 -6.99 -5.06 -10.78
CA PHE A 33 -6.60 -6.36 -11.31
C PHE A 33 -5.95 -7.19 -10.20
N VAL A 34 -6.45 -8.41 -9.97
CA VAL A 34 -5.93 -9.31 -8.94
C VAL A 34 -5.54 -10.64 -9.56
N ASN A 35 -4.35 -11.14 -9.25
CA ASN A 35 -3.94 -12.47 -9.70
C ASN A 35 -4.72 -13.57 -8.97
N GLU A 36 -5.28 -14.52 -9.72
CA GLU A 36 -6.05 -15.63 -9.15
C GLU A 36 -5.25 -16.53 -8.20
N ARG A 37 -3.92 -16.59 -8.33
CA ARG A 37 -3.05 -17.36 -7.43
C ARG A 37 -3.09 -16.85 -6.00
N ARG A 38 -3.47 -15.58 -5.79
CA ARG A 38 -3.73 -15.08 -4.43
C ARG A 38 -4.86 -15.83 -3.75
N LEU A 39 -5.72 -16.54 -4.49
CA LEU A 39 -6.80 -17.36 -3.98
C LEU A 39 -6.40 -18.84 -3.77
N ALA A 40 -5.19 -19.25 -4.14
CA ALA A 40 -4.75 -20.64 -4.04
C ALA A 40 -4.58 -21.09 -2.57
N PRO A 41 -5.15 -22.23 -2.14
CA PRO A 41 -5.16 -22.61 -0.72
C PRO A 41 -3.76 -22.70 -0.07
N ASP A 42 -2.75 -23.20 -0.78
CA ASP A 42 -1.45 -23.58 -0.19
C ASP A 42 -0.33 -22.55 -0.43
N SER A 43 -0.52 -21.32 0.04
CA SER A 43 0.51 -20.26 -0.15
C SER A 43 1.46 -20.07 1.04
N GLY A 44 1.31 -20.82 2.13
CA GLY A 44 2.07 -20.62 3.38
C GLY A 44 1.84 -19.26 4.05
N GLY A 45 0.83 -18.48 3.61
CA GLY A 45 0.50 -17.15 4.11
C GLY A 45 -0.91 -17.08 4.71
N PRO A 46 -1.45 -15.86 4.91
CA PRO A 46 -2.82 -15.68 5.40
C PRO A 46 -3.86 -16.40 4.53
N PRO A 47 -5.08 -16.64 5.04
CA PRO A 47 -6.18 -17.19 4.26
C PRO A 47 -6.37 -16.53 2.89
N PRO A 48 -6.79 -17.28 1.85
CA PRO A 48 -7.10 -16.74 0.52
C PRO A 48 -7.96 -15.47 0.55
N ARG A 49 -9.00 -15.43 1.38
CA ARG A 49 -9.89 -14.28 1.55
C ARG A 49 -9.16 -13.02 2.06
N LEU A 50 -8.19 -13.20 2.96
CA LEU A 50 -7.40 -12.09 3.50
C LEU A 50 -6.36 -11.61 2.50
N ARG A 51 -5.76 -12.51 1.72
CA ARG A 51 -4.84 -12.11 0.64
C ARG A 51 -5.55 -11.35 -0.48
N LEU A 52 -6.81 -11.70 -0.76
CA LEU A 52 -7.67 -10.92 -1.66
C LEU A 52 -8.01 -9.55 -1.06
N ALA A 53 -8.45 -9.50 0.20
CA ALA A 53 -8.75 -8.24 0.88
C ALA A 53 -7.53 -7.32 0.93
N GLU A 54 -6.35 -7.86 1.24
CA GLU A 54 -5.07 -7.12 1.22
C GLU A 54 -4.79 -6.58 -0.18
N ALA A 55 -4.97 -7.37 -1.24
CA ALA A 55 -4.77 -6.90 -2.62
C ALA A 55 -5.72 -5.74 -2.98
N LEU A 56 -7.00 -5.83 -2.60
CA LEU A 56 -7.97 -4.76 -2.84
C LEU A 56 -7.61 -3.48 -2.07
N VAL A 57 -7.20 -3.60 -0.81
CA VAL A 57 -6.74 -2.46 -0.01
C VAL A 57 -5.46 -1.86 -0.60
N HIS A 58 -4.52 -2.70 -1.03
CA HIS A 58 -3.25 -2.29 -1.61
C HIS A 58 -3.45 -1.46 -2.88
N GLU A 59 -4.15 -2.01 -3.85
CA GLU A 59 -4.41 -1.37 -5.15
C GLU A 59 -5.39 -0.19 -5.02
N GLY A 60 -6.38 -0.30 -4.13
CA GLY A 60 -7.28 0.81 -3.80
C GLY A 60 -6.55 2.00 -3.18
N ALA A 61 -5.54 1.75 -2.34
CA ALA A 61 -4.71 2.79 -1.76
C ALA A 61 -3.84 3.49 -2.82
N HIS A 62 -3.27 2.76 -3.78
CA HIS A 62 -2.60 3.36 -4.93
C HIS A 62 -3.55 4.27 -5.73
N THR A 63 -4.73 3.78 -6.06
CA THR A 63 -5.77 4.56 -6.77
C THR A 63 -6.12 5.84 -6.01
N ARG A 64 -6.29 5.76 -4.67
CA ARG A 64 -6.60 6.91 -3.83
C ARG A 64 -5.46 7.93 -3.81
N CYS A 65 -4.21 7.48 -3.64
CA CYS A 65 -3.04 8.37 -3.67
C CYS A 65 -2.94 9.08 -5.02
N ASN A 66 -3.11 8.34 -6.11
CA ASN A 66 -3.10 8.88 -7.46
C ASN A 66 -4.19 9.95 -7.66
N ALA A 67 -5.42 9.68 -7.23
CA ALA A 67 -6.53 10.64 -7.32
C ALA A 67 -6.29 11.89 -6.46
N ALA A 68 -5.84 11.73 -5.21
CA ALA A 68 -5.57 12.84 -4.30
C ALA A 68 -4.45 13.75 -4.82
N ALA A 69 -3.37 13.17 -5.35
CA ALA A 69 -2.22 13.90 -5.85
C ALA A 69 -2.54 14.85 -7.02
N LEU A 70 -3.64 14.61 -7.76
CA LEU A 70 -4.09 15.49 -8.85
C LEU A 70 -4.59 16.86 -8.36
N THR A 71 -5.08 16.92 -7.13
CA THR A 71 -5.65 18.16 -6.56
C THR A 71 -4.82 18.70 -5.40
N THR A 72 -4.11 17.83 -4.70
CA THR A 72 -3.21 18.18 -3.59
C THR A 72 -1.93 17.36 -3.72
N PRO A 73 -0.90 17.89 -4.41
CA PRO A 73 0.36 17.17 -4.59
C PRO A 73 1.03 16.84 -3.26
N PHE A 74 1.57 15.62 -3.14
CA PHE A 74 2.32 15.18 -1.96
C PHE A 74 3.81 15.54 -2.02
N LEU A 75 4.34 15.69 -3.24
CA LEU A 75 5.74 16.03 -3.48
C LEU A 75 5.82 17.48 -3.99
N THR A 76 6.88 18.18 -3.59
CA THR A 76 7.25 19.48 -4.16
C THR A 76 7.57 19.34 -5.65
N PRO A 77 7.52 20.44 -6.44
CA PRO A 77 7.94 20.40 -7.85
C PRO A 77 9.34 19.81 -8.03
N ASP A 78 10.29 20.17 -7.17
CA ASP A 78 11.66 19.64 -7.22
C ASP A 78 11.71 18.14 -6.87
N GLY A 79 10.98 17.71 -5.84
CA GLY A 79 10.86 16.28 -5.49
C GLY A 79 10.17 15.44 -6.56
N SER A 80 9.23 16.03 -7.32
CA SER A 80 8.55 15.36 -8.43
C SER A 80 9.37 15.38 -9.72
N ALA A 81 10.10 16.46 -10.00
CA ALA A 81 10.83 16.68 -11.25
C ALA A 81 12.23 16.08 -11.23
N SER A 82 12.80 15.85 -10.05
CA SER A 82 14.14 15.31 -9.88
C SER A 82 14.36 14.00 -10.66
N GLY A 83 13.31 13.17 -10.81
CA GLY A 83 13.47 11.84 -11.39
C GLY A 83 14.45 10.96 -10.62
N ALA A 84 14.98 11.45 -9.48
CA ALA A 84 15.94 10.76 -8.67
C ALA A 84 15.30 9.48 -8.14
N LEU A 85 15.97 8.38 -8.46
CA LEU A 85 15.61 7.11 -7.91
C LEU A 85 16.22 7.02 -6.51
N VAL A 86 15.36 6.88 -5.51
CA VAL A 86 15.76 6.68 -4.12
C VAL A 86 15.92 5.18 -3.85
N GLY A 87 16.99 4.83 -3.16
CA GLY A 87 17.16 3.47 -2.65
C GLY A 87 16.06 3.18 -1.63
N THR A 88 15.45 2.00 -1.71
CA THR A 88 14.45 1.58 -0.72
C THR A 88 14.93 0.33 0.00
N PRO A 89 14.78 0.22 1.32
CA PRO A 89 15.12 -1.02 2.04
C PRO A 89 14.21 -2.20 1.64
N LEU A 90 13.13 -1.93 0.93
CA LEU A 90 12.09 -2.89 0.57
C LEU A 90 12.28 -3.52 -0.83
N ARG A 91 13.16 -2.96 -1.65
CA ARG A 91 13.49 -3.45 -3.00
C ARG A 91 14.93 -3.12 -3.37
N ALA A 92 15.60 -4.03 -4.08
CA ALA A 92 16.97 -3.81 -4.56
C ALA A 92 17.07 -2.67 -5.60
N ASP A 93 16.05 -2.52 -6.45
CA ASP A 93 16.04 -1.49 -7.49
C ASP A 93 15.58 -0.14 -6.93
N PRO A 94 16.33 0.94 -7.16
CA PRO A 94 15.91 2.31 -6.83
C PRO A 94 14.56 2.68 -7.48
N ARG A 95 13.77 3.52 -6.81
CA ARG A 95 12.42 3.90 -7.24
C ARG A 95 12.21 5.41 -7.18
N PRO A 96 11.30 6.00 -7.98
CA PRO A 96 10.91 7.39 -7.80
C PRO A 96 10.43 7.63 -6.36
N LEU A 97 10.71 8.79 -5.79
CA LEU A 97 10.27 9.15 -4.43
C LEU A 97 8.75 9.01 -4.26
N SER A 98 7.97 9.33 -5.29
CA SER A 98 6.51 9.14 -5.29
C SER A 98 6.12 7.68 -5.06
N GLY A 99 6.90 6.73 -5.58
CA GLY A 99 6.70 5.30 -5.34
C GLY A 99 6.98 4.90 -3.89
N LEU A 100 8.07 5.42 -3.29
CA LEU A 100 8.37 5.20 -1.87
C LEU A 100 7.26 5.79 -0.98
N PHE A 101 6.82 7.02 -1.27
CA PHE A 101 5.73 7.67 -0.54
C PHE A 101 4.44 6.85 -0.59
N GLN A 102 4.01 6.44 -1.78
CA GLN A 102 2.81 5.62 -1.94
C GLN A 102 2.94 4.27 -1.24
N GLN A 103 4.13 3.64 -1.28
CA GLN A 103 4.38 2.38 -0.61
C GLN A 103 4.17 2.47 0.91
N VAL A 104 4.60 3.56 1.56
CA VAL A 104 4.36 3.78 3.00
C VAL A 104 2.87 3.89 3.30
N VAL A 105 2.12 4.67 2.52
CA VAL A 105 0.66 4.82 2.69
C VAL A 105 -0.05 3.48 2.51
N VAL A 106 0.33 2.71 1.49
CA VAL A 106 -0.23 1.40 1.20
C VAL A 106 0.04 0.41 2.35
N LEU A 107 1.26 0.37 2.87
CA LEU A 107 1.61 -0.48 4.00
C LEU A 107 0.79 -0.13 5.25
N ALA A 108 0.61 1.16 5.56
CA ALA A 108 -0.22 1.61 6.67
C ALA A 108 -1.67 1.11 6.52
N ARG A 109 -2.26 1.22 5.32
CA ARG A 109 -3.62 0.73 5.05
C ARG A 109 -3.74 -0.79 5.18
N CYS A 110 -2.74 -1.54 4.71
CA CYS A 110 -2.73 -2.98 4.90
C CYS A 110 -2.60 -3.37 6.38
N VAL A 111 -1.78 -2.69 7.18
CA VAL A 111 -1.70 -2.92 8.63
C VAL A 111 -3.04 -2.68 9.30
N MET A 112 -3.73 -1.57 8.97
CA MET A 112 -5.08 -1.28 9.49
C MET A 112 -6.09 -2.40 9.15
N LEU A 113 -5.97 -3.04 7.98
CA LEU A 113 -6.80 -4.20 7.63
C LEU A 113 -6.55 -5.37 8.58
N TYR A 114 -5.29 -5.73 8.80
CA TYR A 114 -4.96 -6.85 9.66
C TYR A 114 -5.30 -6.58 11.13
N ASP A 115 -5.10 -5.35 11.62
CA ASP A 115 -5.51 -4.96 12.97
C ASP A 115 -7.02 -5.09 13.16
N LEU A 116 -7.81 -4.66 12.17
CA LEU A 116 -9.26 -4.85 12.20
C LEU A 116 -9.62 -6.34 12.23
N VAL A 117 -9.05 -7.15 11.33
CA VAL A 117 -9.33 -8.59 11.25
C VAL A 117 -9.01 -9.31 12.56
N LEU A 118 -7.86 -8.99 13.17
CA LEU A 118 -7.44 -9.60 14.43
C LEU A 118 -8.30 -9.13 15.60
N ARG A 119 -8.64 -7.84 15.65
CA ARG A 119 -9.49 -7.28 16.71
C ARG A 119 -10.91 -7.83 16.69
N GLU A 120 -11.50 -8.01 15.51
CA GLU A 120 -12.85 -8.56 15.36
C GLU A 120 -12.88 -10.10 15.41
N GLY A 121 -11.72 -10.76 15.55
CA GLY A 121 -11.63 -12.23 15.55
C GLY A 121 -12.02 -12.89 14.22
N ALA A 122 -11.99 -12.15 13.11
CA ALA A 122 -12.35 -12.63 11.76
C ALA A 122 -11.33 -13.63 11.18
N SER A 123 -10.18 -13.78 11.84
CA SER A 123 -9.20 -14.84 11.63
C SER A 123 -8.42 -15.10 12.92
N SER A 124 -8.24 -16.37 13.26
CA SER A 124 -7.39 -16.82 14.37
C SER A 124 -6.11 -17.51 13.88
N GLU A 125 -5.87 -17.51 12.56
CA GLU A 125 -4.72 -18.20 11.97
C GLU A 125 -3.41 -17.45 12.27
N PRO A 126 -2.36 -18.12 12.78
CA PRO A 126 -1.07 -17.49 13.11
C PRO A 126 -0.44 -16.70 11.96
N GLN A 127 -0.66 -17.15 10.73
CA GLN A 127 -0.19 -16.51 9.50
C GLN A 127 -0.76 -15.09 9.34
N THR A 128 -1.93 -14.81 9.91
CA THR A 128 -2.56 -13.48 9.91
C THR A 128 -1.73 -12.48 10.73
N ALA A 129 -1.37 -12.85 11.95
CA ALA A 129 -0.52 -12.03 12.82
C ALA A 129 0.90 -11.90 12.25
N ALA A 130 1.49 -13.00 11.77
CA ALA A 130 2.82 -12.97 11.15
C ALA A 130 2.87 -12.05 9.92
N ARG A 131 1.79 -12.03 9.11
CA ARG A 131 1.70 -11.10 7.97
C ARG A 131 1.62 -9.65 8.43
N ARG A 132 0.81 -9.33 9.45
CA ARG A 132 0.77 -7.98 10.04
C ARG A 132 2.16 -7.54 10.50
N ASP A 133 2.87 -8.40 11.23
CA ASP A 133 4.19 -8.08 11.80
C ASP A 133 5.24 -7.82 10.71
N LEU A 134 5.18 -8.61 9.62
CA LEU A 134 6.01 -8.37 8.45
C LEU A 134 5.69 -7.00 7.81
N LEU A 135 4.41 -6.67 7.63
CA LEU A 135 3.99 -5.38 7.06
C LEU A 135 4.40 -4.20 7.95
N LEU A 136 4.31 -4.34 9.28
CA LEU A 136 4.79 -3.35 10.25
C LEU A 136 6.30 -3.15 10.15
N SER A 137 7.07 -4.24 10.09
CA SER A 137 8.53 -4.19 9.93
C SER A 137 8.93 -3.47 8.63
N GLN A 138 8.30 -3.84 7.52
CA GLN A 138 8.50 -3.18 6.22
C GLN A 138 8.07 -1.71 6.25
N GLY A 139 6.93 -1.42 6.89
CA GLY A 139 6.39 -0.07 7.03
C GLY A 139 7.33 0.86 7.79
N ARG A 140 7.91 0.40 8.92
CA ARG A 140 8.91 1.17 9.67
C ARG A 140 10.13 1.51 8.84
N GLN A 141 10.64 0.54 8.06
CA GLN A 141 11.77 0.78 7.16
C GLN A 141 11.40 1.79 6.06
N GLY A 142 10.19 1.69 5.50
CA GLY A 142 9.68 2.64 4.52
C GLY A 142 9.52 4.06 5.08
N VAL A 143 8.97 4.20 6.29
CA VAL A 143 8.83 5.49 6.99
C VAL A 143 10.20 6.12 7.22
N ALA A 144 11.18 5.36 7.71
CA ALA A 144 12.54 5.86 7.92
C ALA A 144 13.17 6.37 6.61
N ALA A 145 12.99 5.63 5.51
CA ALA A 145 13.47 6.07 4.20
C ALA A 145 12.73 7.33 3.71
N ALA A 146 11.40 7.41 3.86
CA ALA A 146 10.62 8.58 3.44
C ALA A 146 10.94 9.83 4.28
N GLN A 147 11.22 9.67 5.58
CA GLN A 147 11.65 10.76 6.47
C GLN A 147 12.96 11.41 6.01
N ALA A 148 13.89 10.64 5.42
CA ALA A 148 15.13 11.20 4.87
C ALA A 148 14.88 12.17 3.70
N HIS A 149 13.73 12.05 3.03
CA HIS A 149 13.29 12.90 1.92
C HIS A 149 12.18 13.87 2.33
N ARG A 150 11.95 14.09 3.64
CA ARG A 150 10.89 14.98 4.13
C ARG A 150 10.90 16.39 3.52
N PRO A 151 12.07 17.05 3.26
CA PRO A 151 12.10 18.36 2.61
C PRO A 151 11.53 18.37 1.18
N GLU A 152 11.49 17.21 0.52
CA GLU A 152 10.97 17.07 -0.84
C GLU A 152 9.44 16.88 -0.86
N LEU A 153 8.80 16.75 0.31
CA LEU A 153 7.35 16.63 0.47
C LEU A 153 6.68 17.99 0.68
N THR A 154 5.50 18.16 0.11
CA THR A 154 4.61 19.29 0.46
C THR A 154 4.12 19.15 1.90
N ARG A 155 3.49 20.20 2.44
CA ARG A 155 2.82 20.11 3.76
C ARG A 155 1.82 18.94 3.80
N ALA A 156 0.98 18.78 2.78
CA ALA A 156 0.03 17.67 2.72
C ALA A 156 0.74 16.30 2.64
N GLY A 157 1.86 16.21 1.93
CA GLY A 157 2.68 14.99 1.93
C GLY A 157 3.28 14.68 3.29
N GLN A 158 3.75 15.70 4.02
CA GLN A 158 4.27 15.55 5.38
C GLN A 158 3.18 15.09 6.35
N ASP A 159 2.00 15.71 6.31
CA ASP A 159 0.86 15.35 7.16
C ASP A 159 0.46 13.88 6.93
N VAL A 160 0.35 13.44 5.67
CA VAL A 160 0.03 12.04 5.33
C VAL A 160 1.15 11.07 5.73
N LEU A 161 2.42 11.47 5.62
CA LEU A 161 3.54 10.65 6.09
C LEU A 161 3.48 10.48 7.61
N ASP A 162 3.14 11.54 8.34
CA ASP A 162 3.01 11.49 9.80
C ASP A 162 1.85 10.59 10.23
N GLU A 163 0.67 10.69 9.59
CA GLU A 163 -0.46 9.78 9.82
C GLU A 163 -0.08 8.31 9.54
N ALA A 164 0.66 8.05 8.47
CA ALA A 164 1.12 6.70 8.14
C ALA A 164 2.15 6.19 9.16
N ALA A 165 3.07 7.04 9.60
CA ALA A 165 4.03 6.72 10.64
C ALA A 165 3.35 6.42 11.97
N GLU A 166 2.31 7.16 12.33
CA GLU A 166 1.50 6.88 13.51
C GLU A 166 0.89 5.49 13.47
N VAL A 167 0.54 4.94 12.31
CA VAL A 167 0.04 3.55 12.19
C VAL A 167 1.18 2.55 12.27
N LEU A 168 2.29 2.80 11.56
CA LEU A 168 3.34 1.83 11.31
C LEU A 168 4.39 1.72 12.43
N CYS A 169 4.54 2.78 13.22
CA CYS A 169 5.56 2.90 14.26
C CYS A 169 4.99 2.88 15.68
N ARG A 170 3.74 2.44 15.87
CA ARG A 170 3.16 2.28 17.21
C ARG A 170 4.03 1.31 18.03
N ALA A 171 4.31 1.70 19.27
CA ALA A 171 4.98 0.86 20.26
C ALA A 171 4.02 -0.24 20.75
#